data_AF-A0A3R9P437-F1
#
_entry.id   AF-A0A3R9P437-F1
#
_cell.length_a   1.000
_cell.length_b   1.000
_cell.length_c   1.000
_cell.angle_alpha   90.00
_cell.angle_beta   90.00
_cell.angle_gamma   90.00
#
_symmetry.space_group_name_H-M   'P 1'
#
loop_
_entity.id
_entity.type
_entity.pdbx_description
1 polymer ?
#
loop_
_entity_poly.entity_id
_entity_poly.type
_entity_poly.pdbx_seq_one_letter_code
_entity_poly.pdbx_strand_id
1 'polypeptide(L)'
;MKQLLQKESGVTLIELLATIVISSIVIGLVTSVLVSSLNFNDKTQSHINLRQEANIIITELRQQHQEGEYTLCPEDVFSSDRFRAVQRDIRNDEHMITSCNTVDSQFPLEVQFTLEDDENNDFTIDTIIEGERQNGDTNVSIDPPGDESDSFPTYVEDENVFVYGSQFTFQGSDVNGPGASMVIKGPLDMSEFNGGSKTNVSNIYVDGPIDFSGGGQDLGSYEEPGEIHINGDFDTGGGSHNIYGDVYVEEDFHLEGANIYGDVYVNGDVTLSDYYSIAKNASIHYTGSLPYPDHFERSDFDSLVKQESVPNAEIPDQEVPSSKSENWYAENGYTQEIQEDGMKIYDSDVVIEDNVNGSYQDTFTDSVVVSEGDITISGGNLSMTGVLYAPNGEITFEGASFEGTVIAKDGFNVDSGGTDITFVGVEEYINNRDDYPF
;
A
#
# COMPACT_ATOMS: atom_id res chain seq x y z
N MET A 1 8.49 65.55 29.35
CA MET A 1 8.63 64.37 28.47
C MET A 1 8.84 63.11 29.32
N LYS A 2 7.86 62.76 30.15
CA LYS A 2 7.83 61.55 31.00
C LYS A 2 6.41 61.45 31.58
N GLN A 3 5.45 60.92 30.81
CA GLN A 3 4.14 60.42 31.28
C GLN A 3 3.26 59.96 30.09
N LEU A 4 3.81 59.12 29.21
CA LEU A 4 3.05 58.41 28.17
C LEU A 4 3.38 56.91 28.16
N LEU A 5 3.74 56.36 29.32
CA LEU A 5 3.96 54.93 29.53
C LEU A 5 3.23 54.54 30.80
N GLN A 6 2.02 54.00 30.64
CA GLN A 6 1.33 53.04 31.52
C GLN A 6 -0.16 53.01 31.18
N LYS A 7 -0.50 52.34 30.08
CA LYS A 7 -1.84 51.74 29.87
C LYS A 7 -1.69 50.54 28.93
N GLU A 8 -0.90 49.55 29.34
CA GLU A 8 -0.73 48.28 28.61
C GLU A 8 -1.82 47.25 28.91
N SER A 9 -2.79 47.56 29.79
CA SER A 9 -3.88 46.65 30.14
C SER A 9 -4.90 46.41 29.01
N GLY A 10 -4.83 47.16 27.91
CA GLY A 10 -5.72 46.99 26.75
C GLY A 10 -5.14 46.09 25.65
N VAL A 11 -3.81 46.04 25.53
CA VAL A 11 -3.12 45.24 24.49
C VAL A 11 -3.11 43.76 24.87
N THR A 12 -2.93 43.45 26.15
CA THR A 12 -2.94 42.07 26.68
C THR A 12 -4.29 41.37 26.54
N LEU A 13 -5.41 42.09 26.57
CA LEU A 13 -6.74 41.49 26.39
C LEU A 13 -7.00 41.13 24.92
N ILE A 14 -6.55 41.98 23.99
CA ILE A 14 -6.71 41.74 22.55
C ILE A 14 -5.86 40.54 22.12
N GLU A 15 -4.63 40.44 22.60
CA GLU A 15 -3.74 39.32 22.33
C GLU A 15 -4.31 38.01 22.88
N LEU A 16 -4.82 38.01 24.12
CA LEU A 16 -5.47 36.83 24.71
C LEU A 16 -6.69 36.39 23.89
N LEU A 17 -7.52 37.34 23.45
CA LEU A 17 -8.68 37.04 22.60
C LEU A 17 -8.27 36.48 21.24
N ALA A 18 -7.24 37.04 20.61
CA ALA A 18 -6.70 36.55 19.34
C ALA A 18 -6.15 35.13 19.48
N THR A 19 -5.39 34.83 20.54
CA THR A 19 -4.87 33.50 20.81
C THR A 19 -5.99 32.49 21.03
N ILE A 20 -7.02 32.83 21.80
CA ILE A 20 -8.18 31.94 22.02
C ILE A 20 -8.88 31.64 20.69
N VAL A 21 -9.07 32.64 19.82
CA VAL A 21 -9.71 32.46 18.51
C VAL A 21 -8.86 31.56 17.62
N ILE A 22 -7.55 31.82 17.50
CA ILE A 22 -6.64 31.00 16.69
C ILE A 22 -6.58 29.57 17.22
N SER A 23 -6.42 29.39 18.54
CA SER A 23 -6.43 28.06 19.16
C SER A 23 -7.73 27.32 18.90
N SER A 24 -8.89 27.99 18.94
CA SER A 24 -10.17 27.33 18.66
C SER A 24 -10.29 26.85 17.21
N ILE A 25 -9.73 27.60 16.26
CA ILE A 25 -9.67 27.20 14.85
C ILE A 25 -8.77 25.97 14.69
N VAL A 26 -7.56 26.02 15.26
CA VAL A 26 -6.59 24.91 15.17
C VAL A 26 -7.14 23.65 15.83
N ILE A 27 -7.71 23.75 17.04
CA ILE A 27 -8.33 22.61 17.74
C ILE A 27 -9.51 22.05 16.93
N GLY A 28 -10.31 22.92 16.31
CA GLY A 28 -11.41 22.50 15.44
C GLY A 28 -10.93 21.67 14.24
N LEU A 29 -9.89 22.13 13.56
CA LEU A 29 -9.30 21.42 12.42
C LEU A 29 -8.71 20.06 12.84
N VAL A 30 -7.89 20.03 13.90
CA VAL A 30 -7.28 18.79 14.41
C VAL A 30 -8.35 17.79 14.85
N THR A 31 -9.39 18.24 15.55
CA THR A 31 -10.48 17.35 15.97
C THR A 31 -11.25 16.81 14.78
N SER A 32 -11.44 17.61 13.72
CA SER A 32 -12.12 17.17 12.49
C SER A 32 -11.33 16.07 11.79
N VAL A 33 -10.02 16.23 11.64
CA VAL A 33 -9.15 15.22 11.02
C VAL A 33 -9.14 13.94 11.86
N LEU A 34 -8.99 14.06 13.18
CA LEU A 34 -9.00 12.90 14.08
C LEU A 34 -10.32 12.14 14.00
N VAL A 35 -11.47 12.83 14.03
CA VAL A 35 -12.78 12.19 13.90
C VAL A 35 -12.96 11.54 12.53
N SER A 36 -12.47 12.17 11.47
CA SER A 36 -12.49 11.59 10.12
C SER A 36 -11.67 10.31 10.05
N SER A 37 -10.45 10.32 10.63
CA SER A 37 -9.56 9.16 10.68
C SER A 37 -10.16 8.01 11.50
N LEU A 38 -10.79 8.29 12.64
CA LEU A 38 -11.48 7.26 13.43
C LEU A 38 -12.66 6.65 12.66
N ASN A 39 -13.49 7.48 12.02
CA ASN A 39 -14.61 6.98 11.22
C ASN A 39 -14.13 6.16 10.00
N PHE A 40 -13.03 6.58 9.38
CA PHE A 40 -12.40 5.85 8.29
C PHE A 40 -11.90 4.48 8.77
N ASN A 41 -11.17 4.45 9.89
CA ASN A 41 -10.69 3.20 10.48
C ASN A 41 -11.83 2.24 10.85
N ASP A 42 -12.91 2.74 11.45
CA ASP A 42 -14.08 1.92 11.80
C ASP A 42 -14.74 1.34 10.53
N LYS A 43 -14.86 2.14 9.47
CA LYS A 43 -15.39 1.68 8.17
C LYS A 43 -14.48 0.65 7.51
N THR A 44 -13.17 0.87 7.48
CA THR A 44 -12.18 -0.07 6.93
C THR A 44 -12.21 -1.39 7.67
N GLN A 45 -12.22 -1.35 9.01
CA GLN A 45 -12.34 -2.56 9.85
C GLN A 45 -13.66 -3.30 9.60
N SER A 46 -14.77 -2.58 9.41
CA SER A 46 -16.04 -3.21 9.04
C SER A 46 -15.94 -3.96 7.71
N HIS A 47 -15.39 -3.33 6.66
CA HIS A 47 -15.20 -3.97 5.36
C HIS A 47 -14.33 -5.24 5.47
N ILE A 48 -13.22 -5.19 6.22
CA ILE A 48 -12.36 -6.36 6.47
C ILE A 48 -13.16 -7.50 7.11
N ASN A 49 -13.95 -7.19 8.15
CA ASN A 49 -14.75 -8.20 8.84
C ASN A 49 -15.82 -8.83 7.94
N LEU A 50 -16.53 -8.02 7.16
CA LEU A 50 -17.55 -8.51 6.21
C LEU A 50 -16.94 -9.43 5.15
N ARG A 51 -15.75 -9.09 4.63
CA ARG A 51 -15.03 -9.92 3.66
C ARG A 51 -14.54 -11.24 4.25
N GLN A 52 -13.91 -11.20 5.42
CA GLN A 52 -13.45 -12.42 6.10
C GLN A 52 -14.61 -13.39 6.31
N GLU A 53 -15.75 -12.88 6.74
CA GLU A 53 -16.93 -13.70 6.95
C GLU A 53 -17.52 -14.26 5.65
N ALA A 54 -17.60 -13.44 4.60
CA ALA A 54 -18.05 -13.90 3.29
C ALA A 54 -17.16 -15.03 2.74
N ASN A 55 -15.83 -14.91 2.93
CA ASN A 55 -14.87 -15.93 2.56
C ASN A 55 -15.05 -17.23 3.38
N ILE A 56 -15.35 -17.12 4.68
CA ILE A 56 -15.68 -18.29 5.53
C ILE A 56 -16.93 -18.99 4.98
N ILE A 57 -17.99 -18.24 4.66
CA ILE A 57 -19.24 -18.78 4.10
C ILE A 57 -18.97 -19.53 2.79
N ILE A 58 -18.24 -18.93 1.85
CA ILE A 58 -17.90 -19.56 0.57
C ILE A 58 -17.04 -20.82 0.77
N THR A 59 -16.08 -20.78 1.69
CA THR A 59 -15.21 -21.93 2.00
C THR A 59 -16.02 -23.10 2.55
N GLU A 60 -16.94 -22.83 3.47
CA GLU A 60 -17.83 -23.84 4.05
C GLU A 60 -18.77 -24.43 2.99
N LEU A 61 -19.37 -23.58 2.14
CA LEU A 61 -20.21 -24.02 1.02
C LEU A 61 -19.42 -24.90 0.04
N ARG A 62 -18.18 -24.51 -0.27
CA ARG A 62 -17.29 -25.27 -1.17
C ARG A 62 -16.94 -26.63 -0.58
N GLN A 63 -16.59 -26.66 0.71
CA GLN A 63 -16.28 -27.92 1.38
C GLN A 63 -17.48 -28.87 1.36
N GLN A 64 -18.68 -28.38 1.72
CA GLN A 64 -19.90 -29.20 1.70
C GLN A 64 -20.23 -29.70 0.29
N HIS A 65 -20.06 -28.86 -0.73
CA HIS A 65 -20.37 -29.20 -2.13
C HIS A 65 -19.41 -30.25 -2.72
N GLN A 66 -18.21 -30.39 -2.16
CA GLN A 66 -17.23 -31.41 -2.58
C GLN A 66 -17.37 -32.75 -1.83
N GLU A 67 -18.18 -32.83 -0.77
CA GLU A 67 -18.38 -34.04 0.04
C GLU A 67 -19.49 -34.98 -0.46
N GLY A 68 -20.18 -34.61 -1.55
CA GLY A 68 -21.27 -35.37 -2.18
C GLY A 68 -22.64 -34.72 -2.04
N GLU A 69 -23.73 -35.50 -2.15
CA GLU A 69 -25.09 -34.97 -1.94
C GLU A 69 -25.27 -34.46 -0.49
N TYR A 70 -25.61 -33.18 -0.34
CA TYR A 70 -25.83 -32.53 0.95
C TYR A 70 -27.12 -31.71 0.95
N THR A 71 -27.57 -31.30 2.14
CA THR A 71 -28.74 -30.43 2.27
C THR A 71 -28.28 -29.03 2.62
N LEU A 72 -28.59 -28.06 1.76
CA LEU A 72 -28.24 -26.67 1.95
C LEU A 72 -29.45 -25.88 2.45
N CYS A 73 -29.31 -25.26 3.61
CA CYS A 73 -30.29 -24.37 4.22
C CYS A 73 -29.73 -22.95 4.23
N PRO A 74 -30.15 -22.06 3.31
CA PRO A 74 -29.63 -20.68 3.28
C PRO A 74 -29.81 -19.93 4.61
N GLU A 75 -30.86 -20.24 5.39
CA GLU A 75 -31.05 -19.62 6.71
C GLU A 75 -29.92 -19.97 7.69
N ASP A 76 -29.40 -21.21 7.65
CA ASP A 76 -28.34 -21.65 8.57
C ASP A 76 -26.96 -21.11 8.15
N VAL A 77 -26.71 -21.03 6.84
CA VAL A 77 -25.45 -20.52 6.26
C VAL A 77 -25.23 -19.05 6.59
N PHE A 78 -26.30 -18.26 6.56
CA PHE A 78 -26.25 -16.82 6.80
C PHE A 78 -26.72 -16.43 8.21
N SER A 79 -26.83 -17.39 9.13
CA SER A 79 -27.25 -17.12 10.50
C SER A 79 -26.06 -16.70 11.35
N SER A 80 -25.85 -15.40 11.46
CA SER A 80 -24.91 -14.82 12.43
C SER A 80 -25.54 -13.68 13.20
N ASP A 81 -25.12 -13.54 14.46
CA ASP A 81 -25.50 -12.42 15.30
C ASP A 81 -24.78 -11.11 14.91
N ARG A 82 -23.75 -11.18 14.05
CA ARG A 82 -22.85 -10.05 13.73
C ARG A 82 -23.15 -9.32 12.43
N PHE A 83 -23.89 -9.93 11.51
CA PHE A 83 -24.16 -9.38 10.18
C PHE A 83 -25.48 -9.93 9.65
N ARG A 84 -26.09 -9.20 8.73
CA ARG A 84 -27.36 -9.55 8.08
C ARG A 84 -27.13 -9.80 6.60
N ALA A 85 -27.50 -10.98 6.12
CA ALA A 85 -27.58 -11.21 4.68
C ALA A 85 -28.86 -10.58 4.11
N VAL A 86 -28.72 -9.58 3.25
CA VAL A 86 -29.84 -8.83 2.64
C VAL A 86 -30.25 -9.33 1.27
N GLN A 87 -29.30 -9.85 0.50
CA GLN A 87 -29.55 -10.55 -0.76
C GLN A 87 -28.94 -11.94 -0.70
N ARG A 88 -29.66 -12.94 -1.20
CA ARG A 88 -29.26 -14.36 -1.18
C ARG A 88 -29.85 -15.06 -2.39
N ASP A 89 -29.01 -15.33 -3.37
CA ASP A 89 -29.34 -16.05 -4.59
C ASP A 89 -28.37 -17.22 -4.72
N ILE A 90 -28.83 -18.41 -4.37
CA ILE A 90 -28.06 -19.66 -4.55
C ILE A 90 -28.77 -20.51 -5.59
N ARG A 91 -28.05 -20.97 -6.60
CA ARG A 91 -28.59 -21.84 -7.67
C ARG A 91 -27.72 -23.07 -7.87
N ASN A 92 -28.36 -24.21 -7.99
CA ASN A 92 -27.72 -25.45 -8.40
C ASN A 92 -28.40 -25.90 -9.69
N ASP A 93 -27.68 -25.84 -10.81
CA ASP A 93 -28.25 -25.99 -12.16
C ASP A 93 -29.40 -24.99 -12.42
N GLU A 94 -30.53 -25.42 -13.00
CA GLU A 94 -31.68 -24.53 -13.27
C GLU A 94 -32.54 -24.23 -12.01
N HIS A 95 -32.12 -24.68 -10.82
CA HIS A 95 -32.93 -24.61 -9.61
C HIS A 95 -32.37 -23.62 -8.57
N MET A 96 -33.18 -22.63 -8.22
CA MET A 96 -32.88 -21.69 -7.14
C MET A 96 -33.20 -22.31 -5.77
N ILE A 97 -32.22 -22.28 -4.87
CA ILE A 97 -32.31 -22.82 -3.51
C ILE A 97 -32.84 -21.72 -2.58
N THR A 98 -34.15 -21.72 -2.35
CA THR A 98 -34.83 -20.74 -1.48
C THR A 98 -35.19 -21.28 -0.09
N SER A 99 -35.04 -22.58 0.12
CA SER A 99 -35.27 -23.28 1.39
C SER A 99 -34.28 -24.45 1.52
N CYS A 100 -34.31 -25.14 2.65
CA CYS A 100 -33.56 -26.38 2.85
C CYS A 100 -33.87 -27.40 1.74
N ASN A 101 -32.94 -27.58 0.79
CA ASN A 101 -33.08 -28.50 -0.33
C ASN A 101 -31.81 -29.35 -0.47
N THR A 102 -31.97 -30.55 -1.00
CA THR A 102 -30.83 -31.40 -1.39
C THR A 102 -30.19 -30.80 -2.62
N VAL A 103 -28.87 -30.60 -2.56
CA VAL A 103 -28.03 -30.07 -3.63
C VAL A 103 -27.32 -31.23 -4.30
N ASP A 104 -27.34 -31.25 -5.63
CA ASP A 104 -26.59 -32.21 -6.41
C ASP A 104 -25.17 -31.67 -6.60
N SER A 105 -24.21 -32.31 -5.91
CA SER A 105 -22.79 -31.96 -5.96
C SER A 105 -22.21 -32.06 -7.36
N GLN A 106 -22.83 -32.81 -8.30
CA GLN A 106 -22.30 -32.95 -9.66
C GLN A 106 -22.47 -31.68 -10.50
N PHE A 107 -23.40 -30.79 -10.14
CA PHE A 107 -23.63 -29.53 -10.84
C PHE A 107 -22.95 -28.36 -10.10
N PRO A 108 -22.49 -27.32 -10.82
CA PRO A 108 -21.99 -26.10 -10.17
C PRO A 108 -23.05 -25.45 -9.28
N LEU A 109 -22.58 -24.78 -8.25
CA LEU A 109 -23.40 -23.97 -7.35
C LEU A 109 -23.07 -22.49 -7.59
N GLU A 110 -23.98 -21.75 -8.22
CA GLU A 110 -23.88 -20.29 -8.35
C GLU A 110 -24.33 -19.68 -7.01
N VAL A 111 -23.50 -18.82 -6.43
CA VAL A 111 -23.70 -18.22 -5.11
C VAL A 111 -23.52 -16.72 -5.22
N GLN A 112 -24.61 -15.98 -5.00
CA GLN A 112 -24.60 -14.53 -4.88
C GLN A 112 -25.24 -14.11 -3.56
N PHE A 113 -24.55 -13.30 -2.77
CA PHE A 113 -25.13 -12.72 -1.55
C PHE A 113 -24.47 -11.41 -1.17
N THR A 114 -25.21 -10.61 -0.39
CA THR A 114 -24.73 -9.36 0.19
C THR A 114 -24.84 -9.44 1.70
N LEU A 115 -23.72 -9.27 2.40
CA LEU A 115 -23.68 -9.10 3.85
C LEU A 115 -23.72 -7.61 4.18
N GLU A 116 -24.43 -7.26 5.25
CA GLU A 116 -24.54 -5.91 5.78
C GLU A 116 -24.27 -5.93 7.29
N ASP A 117 -23.52 -4.97 7.81
CA ASP A 117 -23.29 -4.79 9.24
C ASP A 117 -24.37 -3.90 9.91
N ASP A 118 -24.20 -3.60 11.20
CA ASP A 118 -25.12 -2.73 11.95
C ASP A 118 -25.03 -1.24 11.54
N GLU A 119 -24.00 -0.85 10.78
CA GLU A 119 -23.73 0.52 10.31
C GLU A 119 -24.17 0.74 8.85
N ASN A 120 -24.76 -0.29 8.21
CA ASN A 120 -25.13 -0.37 6.79
C ASN A 120 -23.94 -0.35 5.82
N ASN A 121 -22.74 -0.76 6.25
CA ASN A 121 -21.68 -1.13 5.32
C ASN A 121 -22.03 -2.48 4.70
N ASP A 122 -21.78 -2.65 3.41
CA ASP A 122 -22.11 -3.87 2.69
C ASP A 122 -20.91 -4.48 1.96
N PHE A 123 -21.02 -5.79 1.69
CA PHE A 123 -20.07 -6.54 0.88
C PHE A 123 -20.81 -7.60 0.09
N THR A 124 -20.60 -7.63 -1.23
CA THR A 124 -21.30 -8.55 -2.14
C THR A 124 -20.32 -9.55 -2.73
N ILE A 125 -20.71 -10.82 -2.67
CA ILE A 125 -20.05 -11.92 -3.37
C ILE A 125 -20.93 -12.37 -4.53
N ASP A 126 -20.29 -12.63 -5.68
CA ASP A 126 -20.87 -13.32 -6.82
C ASP A 126 -19.83 -14.34 -7.32
N THR A 127 -20.11 -15.63 -7.14
CA THR A 127 -19.15 -16.69 -7.45
C THR A 127 -19.84 -17.99 -7.86
N ILE A 128 -19.05 -18.89 -8.47
CA ILE A 128 -19.50 -20.23 -8.88
C ILE A 128 -18.61 -21.27 -8.21
N ILE A 129 -19.21 -22.17 -7.44
CA ILE A 129 -18.53 -23.31 -6.81
C ILE A 129 -18.67 -24.51 -7.75
N GLU A 130 -17.55 -25.05 -8.21
CA GLU A 130 -17.53 -26.20 -9.13
C GLU A 130 -18.09 -27.47 -8.49
N GLY A 131 -18.74 -28.32 -9.30
CA GLY A 131 -19.22 -29.64 -8.87
C GLY A 131 -18.13 -30.70 -8.64
N GLU A 132 -18.51 -31.78 -7.97
CA GLU A 132 -17.69 -32.93 -7.59
C GLU A 132 -17.23 -33.75 -8.81
N ARG A 133 -15.91 -33.90 -8.99
CA ARG A 133 -15.31 -34.59 -10.16
C ARG A 133 -15.18 -36.11 -9.92
N GLN A 134 -15.60 -36.94 -10.88
CA GLN A 134 -15.46 -38.41 -10.79
C GLN A 134 -14.01 -38.92 -11.00
N ASN A 135 -13.33 -39.25 -9.90
CA ASN A 135 -12.20 -40.19 -9.73
C ASN A 135 -10.97 -40.18 -10.69
N GLY A 136 -9.80 -39.78 -10.15
CA GLY A 136 -8.54 -40.54 -10.22
C GLY A 136 -7.54 -40.25 -11.35
N ASP A 137 -6.39 -39.68 -10.98
CA ASP A 137 -5.13 -39.54 -11.74
C ASP A 137 -5.12 -38.57 -12.95
N THR A 138 -5.05 -37.29 -12.61
CA THR A 138 -3.97 -36.40 -13.06
C THR A 138 -3.75 -35.39 -11.93
N ASN A 139 -2.51 -35.20 -11.48
CA ASN A 139 -2.12 -33.93 -10.85
C ASN A 139 -2.32 -32.85 -11.92
N VAL A 140 -3.54 -32.36 -12.00
CA VAL A 140 -3.86 -31.08 -12.60
C VAL A 140 -3.48 -30.08 -11.52
N SER A 141 -2.42 -29.33 -11.78
CA SER A 141 -2.30 -28.00 -11.17
C SER A 141 -3.54 -27.26 -11.63
N ILE A 142 -4.50 -27.09 -10.73
CA ILE A 142 -5.72 -26.34 -10.98
C ILE A 142 -5.36 -24.91 -10.60
N ASP A 143 -5.24 -24.03 -11.59
CA ASP A 143 -5.42 -22.62 -11.33
C ASP A 143 -6.89 -22.43 -10.92
N PRO A 144 -7.15 -21.86 -9.73
CA PRO A 144 -8.50 -21.59 -9.27
C PRO A 144 -9.24 -20.68 -10.26
N PRO A 145 -10.59 -20.67 -10.28
CA PRO A 145 -11.33 -19.63 -10.96
C PRO A 145 -10.84 -18.31 -10.37
N GLY A 146 -10.21 -17.46 -11.21
CA GLY A 146 -9.41 -16.32 -10.76
C GLY A 146 -10.06 -15.62 -9.58
N ASP A 147 -9.43 -15.78 -8.42
CA ASP A 147 -9.80 -15.08 -7.21
C ASP A 147 -9.80 -13.58 -7.56
N GLU A 148 -10.95 -12.91 -7.51
CA GLU A 148 -10.94 -11.45 -7.59
C GLU A 148 -10.19 -10.85 -6.40
N SER A 149 -9.88 -11.62 -5.34
CA SER A 149 -8.93 -11.23 -4.29
C SER A 149 -7.47 -11.22 -4.75
N ASP A 150 -7.16 -11.86 -5.88
CA ASP A 150 -5.79 -11.98 -6.40
C ASP A 150 -5.58 -11.13 -7.65
N SER A 151 -6.62 -10.43 -8.12
CA SER A 151 -6.48 -9.50 -9.24
C SER A 151 -5.65 -8.30 -8.82
N PHE A 152 -4.76 -7.84 -9.70
CA PHE A 152 -3.91 -6.68 -9.44
C PHE A 152 -4.69 -5.43 -8.98
N PRO A 153 -5.87 -5.08 -9.55
CA PRO A 153 -6.72 -4.01 -9.02
C PRO A 153 -7.13 -4.17 -7.55
N THR A 154 -7.57 -5.37 -7.18
CA THR A 154 -7.96 -5.66 -5.80
C THR A 154 -6.77 -5.62 -4.87
N TYR A 155 -5.62 -6.15 -5.29
CA TYR A 155 -4.37 -6.06 -4.55
C TYR A 155 -3.93 -4.60 -4.30
N VAL A 156 -3.98 -3.74 -5.33
CA VAL A 156 -3.59 -2.33 -5.20
C VAL A 156 -4.46 -1.60 -4.17
N GLU A 157 -5.77 -1.86 -4.15
CA GLU A 157 -6.68 -1.25 -3.17
C GLU A 157 -6.53 -1.87 -1.77
N ASP A 158 -6.58 -3.19 -1.67
CA ASP A 158 -6.61 -3.89 -0.39
C ASP A 158 -5.31 -3.68 0.40
N GLU A 159 -4.18 -3.68 -0.30
CA GLU A 159 -2.86 -3.50 0.29
C GLU A 159 -2.40 -2.04 0.24
N ASN A 160 -3.26 -1.09 -0.18
CA ASN A 160 -2.95 0.33 -0.29
C ASN A 160 -1.63 0.60 -1.04
N VAL A 161 -1.46 -0.02 -2.21
CA VAL A 161 -0.21 0.04 -2.97
C VAL A 161 -0.09 1.38 -3.69
N PHE A 162 0.95 2.14 -3.39
CA PHE A 162 1.20 3.42 -4.05
C PHE A 162 2.31 3.42 -5.08
N VAL A 163 3.38 2.67 -4.85
CA VAL A 163 4.49 2.51 -5.79
C VAL A 163 4.65 1.04 -6.06
N TYR A 164 4.61 0.68 -7.34
CA TYR A 164 4.84 -0.68 -7.80
C TYR A 164 5.74 -0.67 -9.03
N GLY A 165 6.94 -1.25 -8.94
CA GLY A 165 7.88 -1.28 -10.06
C GLY A 165 9.21 -1.96 -9.77
N SER A 166 10.08 -2.08 -10.77
CA SER A 166 11.38 -2.75 -10.59
C SER A 166 12.47 -1.90 -9.94
N GLN A 167 12.33 -0.57 -10.00
CA GLN A 167 13.30 0.39 -9.49
C GLN A 167 12.58 1.57 -8.83
N PHE A 168 13.24 2.17 -7.84
CA PHE A 168 12.80 3.43 -7.25
C PHE A 168 14.02 4.29 -6.89
N THR A 169 14.12 5.44 -7.53
CA THR A 169 15.17 6.44 -7.26
C THR A 169 14.52 7.74 -6.80
N PHE A 170 15.14 8.42 -5.82
CA PHE A 170 14.45 9.51 -5.14
C PHE A 170 15.37 10.65 -4.70
N GLN A 171 15.47 11.68 -5.53
CA GLN A 171 16.20 12.90 -5.22
C GLN A 171 15.36 13.93 -4.41
N GLY A 172 14.11 13.58 -4.05
CA GLY A 172 13.20 14.46 -3.31
C GLY A 172 13.52 14.64 -1.82
N SER A 173 12.57 15.20 -1.07
CA SER A 173 12.66 15.36 0.39
C SER A 173 11.95 14.21 1.10
N ASP A 174 10.66 14.06 0.86
CA ASP A 174 9.81 13.18 1.66
C ASP A 174 8.89 12.34 0.76
N VAL A 175 8.82 11.05 1.04
CA VAL A 175 7.78 10.13 0.55
C VAL A 175 6.86 9.83 1.73
N ASN A 176 5.57 10.13 1.60
CA ASN A 176 4.60 10.04 2.68
C ASN A 176 3.50 9.03 2.32
N GLY A 177 3.41 7.94 3.07
CA GLY A 177 2.37 6.92 2.93
C GLY A 177 2.17 6.12 4.21
N PRO A 178 1.75 6.76 5.33
CA PRO A 178 1.31 6.01 6.50
C PRO A 178 0.08 5.16 6.14
N GLY A 179 0.07 3.90 6.53
CA GLY A 179 -0.89 2.88 6.16
C GLY A 179 -0.76 2.34 4.72
N ALA A 180 0.22 2.83 3.95
CA ALA A 180 0.41 2.49 2.54
C ALA A 180 1.52 1.45 2.32
N SER A 181 1.52 0.87 1.12
CA SER A 181 2.51 -0.10 0.68
C SER A 181 3.33 0.39 -0.52
N MET A 182 4.62 0.08 -0.50
CA MET A 182 5.55 0.23 -1.62
C MET A 182 6.14 -1.13 -1.99
N VAL A 183 6.17 -1.45 -3.29
CA VAL A 183 6.73 -2.71 -3.81
C VAL A 183 7.77 -2.43 -4.88
N ILE A 184 9.03 -2.75 -4.57
CA ILE A 184 10.17 -2.61 -5.47
C ILE A 184 10.67 -4.00 -5.85
N LYS A 185 10.52 -4.38 -7.11
CA LYS A 185 10.88 -5.71 -7.66
C LYS A 185 12.38 -5.87 -7.99
N GLY A 186 13.21 -5.04 -7.39
CA GLY A 186 14.66 -5.01 -7.60
C GLY A 186 15.38 -4.46 -6.38
N PRO A 187 16.70 -4.23 -6.47
CA PRO A 187 17.48 -3.68 -5.38
C PRO A 187 17.07 -2.23 -5.05
N LEU A 188 17.28 -1.84 -3.80
CA LEU A 188 17.11 -0.46 -3.36
C LEU A 188 18.48 0.11 -2.92
N ASP A 189 19.07 0.94 -3.77
CA ASP A 189 20.34 1.62 -3.47
C ASP A 189 20.06 3.03 -2.94
N MET A 190 20.25 3.23 -1.64
CA MET A 190 19.98 4.52 -1.00
C MET A 190 21.04 5.58 -1.33
N SER A 191 22.08 5.28 -2.12
CA SER A 191 22.92 6.30 -2.75
C SER A 191 22.23 7.02 -3.91
N GLU A 192 21.18 6.42 -4.48
CA GLU A 192 20.28 7.01 -5.48
C GLU A 192 19.16 7.84 -4.82
N PHE A 193 19.24 8.01 -3.50
CA PHE A 193 18.35 8.84 -2.71
C PHE A 193 19.06 10.13 -2.27
N ASN A 194 18.33 11.23 -2.25
CA ASN A 194 18.85 12.48 -1.71
C ASN A 194 19.20 12.32 -0.22
N GLY A 195 20.35 12.87 0.19
CA GLY A 195 20.81 12.76 1.57
C GLY A 195 19.86 13.46 2.52
N GLY A 196 19.39 12.75 3.55
CA GLY A 196 18.38 13.24 4.47
C GLY A 196 16.93 13.08 4.02
N SER A 197 16.68 12.39 2.89
CA SER A 197 15.33 12.06 2.46
C SER A 197 14.65 11.10 3.44
N LYS A 198 13.32 11.15 3.51
CA LYS A 198 12.54 10.24 4.36
C LYS A 198 11.56 9.43 3.54
N THR A 199 11.61 8.12 3.70
CA THR A 199 10.62 7.21 3.15
C THR A 199 9.66 6.80 4.26
N ASN A 200 8.67 7.67 4.55
CA ASN A 200 7.66 7.49 5.59
C ASN A 200 6.48 6.63 5.07
N VAL A 201 6.77 5.38 4.72
CA VAL A 201 5.80 4.39 4.19
C VAL A 201 5.69 3.22 5.18
N SER A 202 4.47 2.74 5.43
CA SER A 202 4.24 1.70 6.45
C SER A 202 4.76 0.33 6.04
N ASN A 203 4.39 -0.15 4.85
CA ASN A 203 4.78 -1.46 4.36
C ASN A 203 5.70 -1.31 3.15
N ILE A 204 6.87 -1.94 3.19
CA ILE A 204 7.89 -1.81 2.15
C ILE A 204 8.36 -3.20 1.76
N TYR A 205 8.22 -3.56 0.49
CA TYR A 205 8.63 -4.86 -0.04
C TYR A 205 9.71 -4.64 -1.09
N VAL A 206 10.90 -5.21 -0.89
CA VAL A 206 12.04 -5.12 -1.81
C VAL A 206 12.47 -6.52 -2.24
N ASP A 207 12.29 -6.82 -3.52
CA ASP A 207 12.73 -8.07 -4.16
C ASP A 207 14.21 -7.98 -4.56
N GLY A 208 15.06 -7.76 -3.57
CA GLY A 208 16.48 -7.55 -3.74
C GLY A 208 17.12 -6.99 -2.48
N PRO A 209 18.44 -6.71 -2.53
CA PRO A 209 19.14 -6.14 -1.40
C PRO A 209 18.78 -4.65 -1.19
N ILE A 210 18.94 -4.19 0.05
CA ILE A 210 18.91 -2.76 0.40
C ILE A 210 20.31 -2.34 0.88
N ASP A 211 20.85 -1.27 0.30
CA ASP A 211 22.17 -0.70 0.66
C ASP A 211 22.06 0.78 1.05
N PHE A 212 22.40 1.11 2.29
CA PHE A 212 22.49 2.46 2.84
C PHE A 212 23.89 3.08 2.71
N SER A 213 24.48 3.01 1.53
CA SER A 213 25.75 3.69 1.23
C SER A 213 25.64 5.24 1.17
N GLY A 214 24.42 5.78 1.21
CA GLY A 214 24.10 7.21 1.32
C GLY A 214 24.04 7.72 2.77
N GLY A 215 24.02 9.04 2.97
CA GLY A 215 24.04 9.64 4.31
C GLY A 215 22.67 10.17 4.77
N GLY A 216 22.16 9.61 5.89
CA GLY A 216 21.09 10.21 6.70
C GLY A 216 19.66 10.01 6.22
N GLN A 217 19.40 9.07 5.32
CA GLN A 217 18.05 8.71 4.89
C GLN A 217 17.31 7.88 5.95
N ASP A 218 16.00 8.05 6.05
CA ASP A 218 15.12 7.27 6.92
C ASP A 218 14.22 6.34 6.09
N LEU A 219 13.89 5.16 6.64
CA LEU A 219 13.05 4.16 5.99
C LEU A 219 11.97 3.65 6.94
N GLY A 220 10.76 3.50 6.42
CA GLY A 220 9.60 3.08 7.18
C GLY A 220 8.87 4.24 7.84
N SER A 221 7.58 4.06 8.10
CA SER A 221 6.76 5.12 8.68
C SER A 221 6.99 5.28 10.17
N TYR A 222 7.31 6.50 10.61
CA TYR A 222 7.41 6.80 12.04
C TYR A 222 6.03 7.04 12.70
N GLU A 223 5.02 7.38 11.90
CA GLU A 223 3.65 7.65 12.37
C GLU A 223 2.84 6.37 12.51
N GLU A 224 2.96 5.48 11.52
CA GLU A 224 2.29 4.19 11.46
C GLU A 224 3.28 3.10 11.02
N PRO A 225 4.22 2.68 11.89
CA PRO A 225 5.19 1.65 11.53
C PRO A 225 4.50 0.35 11.11
N GLY A 226 4.85 -0.17 9.93
CA GLY A 226 4.38 -1.46 9.42
C GLY A 226 5.55 -2.44 9.26
N GLU A 227 5.58 -3.16 8.15
CA GLU A 227 6.56 -4.21 7.88
C GLU A 227 7.49 -3.86 6.71
N ILE A 228 8.77 -4.21 6.83
CA ILE A 228 9.79 -4.04 5.78
C ILE A 228 10.32 -5.43 5.41
N HIS A 229 10.05 -5.89 4.20
CA HIS A 229 10.48 -7.20 3.70
C HIS A 229 11.57 -7.03 2.65
N ILE A 230 12.68 -7.74 2.85
CA ILE A 230 13.90 -7.65 2.03
C ILE A 230 14.28 -9.05 1.56
N ASN A 231 14.07 -9.34 0.28
CA ASN A 231 14.50 -10.59 -0.35
C ASN A 231 15.96 -10.48 -0.84
N GLY A 232 16.86 -10.29 0.11
CA GLY A 232 18.29 -10.13 -0.13
C GLY A 232 19.02 -9.65 1.13
N ASP A 233 20.25 -9.20 0.94
CA ASP A 233 21.05 -8.60 2.01
C ASP A 233 20.48 -7.23 2.43
N PHE A 234 20.61 -6.92 3.71
CA PHE A 234 20.33 -5.58 4.24
C PHE A 234 21.61 -4.97 4.82
N ASP A 235 22.09 -3.87 4.24
CA ASP A 235 23.24 -3.11 4.72
C ASP A 235 22.79 -1.71 5.13
N THR A 236 22.89 -1.38 6.43
CA THR A 236 22.50 -0.04 6.92
C THR A 236 23.62 0.99 6.81
N GLY A 237 24.83 0.59 6.39
CA GLY A 237 25.94 1.50 6.13
C GLY A 237 26.23 2.46 7.28
N GLY A 238 26.73 3.65 6.97
CA GLY A 238 26.99 4.68 7.99
C GLY A 238 26.18 5.92 7.72
N GLY A 239 25.42 6.43 8.71
CA GLY A 239 24.71 7.70 8.47
C GLY A 239 23.69 8.15 9.50
N SER A 240 23.53 7.43 10.62
CA SER A 240 22.49 7.70 11.63
C SER A 240 21.07 7.65 11.06
N HIS A 241 20.80 6.60 10.28
CA HIS A 241 19.50 6.29 9.68
C HIS A 241 18.48 5.89 10.74
N ASN A 242 17.21 6.21 10.53
CA ASN A 242 16.13 5.67 11.34
C ASN A 242 15.33 4.67 10.52
N ILE A 243 15.17 3.46 11.06
CA ILE A 243 14.41 2.37 10.46
C ILE A 243 13.19 2.08 11.34
N TYR A 244 12.00 2.36 10.82
CA TYR A 244 10.74 2.22 11.53
C TYR A 244 9.93 1.04 11.00
N GLY A 245 9.45 0.19 11.91
CA GLY A 245 8.70 -1.02 11.56
C GLY A 245 9.49 -2.29 11.86
N ASP A 246 8.80 -3.41 11.74
CA ASP A 246 9.42 -4.74 11.86
C ASP A 246 10.07 -5.10 10.51
N VAL A 247 11.30 -5.63 10.55
CA VAL A 247 12.11 -5.87 9.35
C VAL A 247 12.36 -7.36 9.18
N TYR A 248 12.14 -7.87 7.98
CA TYR A 248 12.35 -9.27 7.59
C TYR A 248 13.40 -9.32 6.49
N VAL A 249 14.51 -10.01 6.73
CA VAL A 249 15.68 -10.10 5.84
C VAL A 249 15.92 -11.55 5.48
N GLU A 250 15.87 -11.87 4.19
CA GLU A 250 16.03 -13.25 3.71
C GLU A 250 17.49 -13.73 3.72
N GLU A 251 18.45 -12.82 3.56
CA GLU A 251 19.88 -13.14 3.57
C GLU A 251 20.59 -12.54 4.80
N ASP A 252 21.74 -11.86 4.61
CA ASP A 252 22.56 -11.37 5.69
C ASP A 252 22.20 -9.91 6.07
N PHE A 253 22.41 -9.55 7.34
CA PHE A 253 22.19 -8.19 7.84
C PHE A 253 23.50 -7.58 8.36
N HIS A 254 23.96 -6.49 7.73
CA HIS A 254 25.08 -5.68 8.23
C HIS A 254 24.54 -4.43 8.92
N LEU A 255 24.66 -4.40 10.25
CA LEU A 255 24.21 -3.29 11.09
C LEU A 255 25.39 -2.36 11.42
N GLU A 256 25.38 -1.21 10.78
CA GLU A 256 26.25 -0.07 11.06
C GLU A 256 25.40 1.20 11.14
N GLY A 257 25.75 2.12 12.04
CA GLY A 257 25.27 3.50 11.94
C GLY A 257 23.75 3.75 11.92
N ALA A 258 22.89 2.83 12.33
CA ALA A 258 21.42 2.96 12.24
C ALA A 258 20.69 2.83 13.59
N ASN A 259 19.52 3.44 13.68
CA ASN A 259 18.59 3.36 14.80
C ASN A 259 17.40 2.51 14.39
N ILE A 260 17.24 1.36 15.05
CA ILE A 260 16.18 0.39 14.77
C ILE A 260 15.03 0.58 15.77
N TYR A 261 13.81 0.77 15.26
CA TYR A 261 12.62 1.03 16.08
C TYR A 261 11.60 -0.12 16.16
N GLY A 262 11.80 -1.21 15.42
CA GLY A 262 11.01 -2.46 15.48
C GLY A 262 11.88 -3.71 15.58
N ASP A 263 11.26 -4.89 15.61
CA ASP A 263 11.98 -6.17 15.62
C ASP A 263 12.59 -6.45 14.24
N VAL A 264 13.73 -7.13 14.20
CA VAL A 264 14.40 -7.53 12.95
C VAL A 264 14.55 -9.04 12.92
N TYR A 265 14.18 -9.68 11.82
CA TYR A 265 14.21 -11.12 11.60
C TYR A 265 15.12 -11.44 10.42
N VAL A 266 16.25 -12.09 10.68
CA VAL A 266 17.31 -12.32 9.70
C VAL A 266 17.50 -13.82 9.47
N ASN A 267 17.26 -14.27 8.25
CA ASN A 267 17.45 -15.67 7.85
C ASN A 267 18.91 -15.98 7.42
N GLY A 268 19.86 -15.18 7.92
CA GLY A 268 21.28 -15.31 7.66
C GLY A 268 22.15 -14.84 8.82
N ASP A 269 23.37 -14.43 8.49
CA ASP A 269 24.34 -13.89 9.42
C ASP A 269 23.99 -12.43 9.78
N VAL A 270 24.28 -12.04 11.03
CA VAL A 270 24.18 -10.64 11.47
C VAL A 270 25.57 -10.13 11.76
N THR A 271 26.05 -9.14 11.00
CA THR A 271 27.32 -8.47 11.26
C THR A 271 27.07 -7.18 12.02
N LEU A 272 27.75 -7.01 13.15
CA LEU A 272 27.69 -5.77 13.93
C LEU A 272 28.93 -4.91 13.65
N SER A 273 28.68 -3.63 13.42
CA SER A 273 29.70 -2.58 13.28
C SER A 273 29.42 -1.45 14.27
N ASP A 274 30.13 -0.33 14.15
CA ASP A 274 30.04 0.78 15.09
C ASP A 274 28.72 1.60 14.94
N TYR A 275 28.35 2.31 16.01
CA TYR A 275 27.38 3.42 16.01
C TYR A 275 25.91 3.09 15.69
N TYR A 276 25.41 1.92 16.05
CA TYR A 276 23.97 1.61 15.97
C TYR A 276 23.23 1.81 17.31
N SER A 277 21.90 1.89 17.26
CA SER A 277 21.04 1.76 18.43
C SER A 277 19.81 0.93 18.13
N ILE A 278 19.34 0.17 19.12
CA ILE A 278 18.13 -0.64 19.02
C ILE A 278 17.17 -0.13 20.11
N ALA A 279 15.93 0.18 19.73
CA ALA A 279 14.92 0.64 20.65
C ALA A 279 14.71 -0.37 21.79
N LYS A 280 14.31 0.11 22.96
CA LYS A 280 14.23 -0.71 24.19
C LYS A 280 13.37 -1.98 24.04
N ASN A 281 12.37 -1.95 23.18
CA ASN A 281 11.44 -3.06 22.97
C ASN A 281 11.69 -3.78 21.63
N ALA A 282 12.77 -3.46 20.94
CA ALA A 282 13.17 -4.08 19.68
C ALA A 282 14.27 -5.11 19.92
N SER A 283 14.27 -6.17 19.12
CA SER A 283 15.27 -7.24 19.11
C SER A 283 15.64 -7.65 17.69
N ILE A 284 16.85 -8.15 17.51
CA ILE A 284 17.30 -8.76 16.24
C ILE A 284 17.36 -10.27 16.45
N HIS A 285 16.49 -10.98 15.75
CA HIS A 285 16.39 -12.43 15.69
C HIS A 285 17.16 -12.94 14.47
N TYR A 286 18.04 -13.91 14.64
CA TYR A 286 18.88 -14.39 13.53
C TYR A 286 19.18 -15.89 13.59
N THR A 287 19.39 -16.52 12.43
CA THR A 287 19.67 -17.96 12.33
C THR A 287 21.18 -18.25 12.18
N GLY A 288 21.91 -17.34 11.54
CA GLY A 288 23.32 -17.48 11.17
C GLY A 288 24.33 -17.17 12.27
N SER A 289 25.50 -16.71 11.86
CA SER A 289 26.61 -16.29 12.71
C SER A 289 26.46 -14.84 13.15
N LEU A 290 27.21 -14.45 14.18
CA LEU A 290 27.24 -13.07 14.68
C LEU A 290 28.68 -12.56 14.72
N PRO A 291 29.26 -12.10 13.60
CA PRO A 291 30.57 -11.45 13.59
C PRO A 291 30.47 -10.05 14.22
N TYR A 292 31.43 -9.72 15.09
CA TYR A 292 31.52 -8.39 15.70
C TYR A 292 32.96 -8.06 16.15
N PRO A 293 33.36 -6.77 16.21
CA PRO A 293 34.65 -6.33 16.75
C PRO A 293 34.87 -6.64 18.24
N ASP A 294 36.14 -6.81 18.66
CA ASP A 294 36.52 -7.19 20.04
C ASP A 294 36.08 -6.20 21.16
N HIS A 295 35.64 -4.99 20.80
CA HIS A 295 35.30 -3.95 21.78
C HIS A 295 33.85 -4.02 22.27
N PHE A 296 33.01 -4.87 21.67
CA PHE A 296 31.63 -5.09 22.11
C PHE A 296 31.58 -5.73 23.50
N GLU A 297 30.73 -5.18 24.37
CA GLU A 297 30.49 -5.66 25.72
C GLU A 297 29.25 -6.55 25.78
N ARG A 298 29.09 -7.30 26.87
CA ARG A 298 27.98 -8.27 27.00
C ARG A 298 26.60 -7.62 26.84
N SER A 299 26.44 -6.38 27.28
CA SER A 299 25.18 -5.63 27.18
C SER A 299 24.76 -5.32 25.75
N ASP A 300 25.72 -5.27 24.82
CA ASP A 300 25.44 -4.92 23.42
C ASP A 300 24.73 -6.06 22.67
N PHE A 301 24.68 -7.24 23.29
CA PHE A 301 24.00 -8.43 22.77
C PHE A 301 22.65 -8.70 23.45
N ASP A 302 22.21 -7.85 24.40
CA ASP A 302 20.97 -8.10 25.16
C ASP A 302 19.71 -8.10 24.26
N SER A 303 19.77 -7.41 23.12
CA SER A 303 18.72 -7.34 22.09
C SER A 303 18.96 -8.29 20.91
N LEU A 304 19.96 -9.18 20.96
CA LEU A 304 20.29 -10.09 19.87
C LEU A 304 19.95 -11.53 20.26
N VAL A 305 19.05 -12.15 19.50
CA VAL A 305 18.42 -13.42 19.83
C VAL A 305 18.67 -14.43 18.71
N LYS A 306 19.63 -15.33 18.92
CA LYS A 306 19.84 -16.45 17.99
C LYS A 306 18.65 -17.43 18.05
N GLN A 307 18.13 -17.82 16.91
CA GLN A 307 17.03 -18.78 16.75
C GLN A 307 17.38 -19.87 15.72
N GLU A 308 16.62 -20.96 15.72
CA GLU A 308 16.76 -22.02 14.71
C GLU A 308 16.06 -21.65 13.39
N SER A 309 15.06 -20.77 13.46
CA SER A 309 14.28 -20.25 12.34
C SER A 309 13.65 -18.91 12.72
N VAL A 310 13.43 -18.05 11.74
CA VAL A 310 12.69 -16.78 11.84
C VAL A 310 11.54 -16.78 10.82
N PRO A 311 10.57 -15.86 10.90
CA PRO A 311 9.61 -15.64 9.81
C PRO A 311 10.34 -15.26 8.51
N ASN A 312 9.79 -15.67 7.37
CA ASN A 312 10.39 -15.41 6.06
C ASN A 312 10.09 -13.98 5.59
N ALA A 313 10.96 -13.42 4.75
CA ALA A 313 10.66 -12.18 4.04
C ALA A 313 9.75 -12.47 2.83
N GLU A 314 8.44 -12.32 3.01
CA GLU A 314 7.48 -12.53 1.92
C GLU A 314 7.35 -11.27 1.04
N ILE A 315 7.56 -11.43 -0.27
CA ILE A 315 7.35 -10.37 -1.27
C ILE A 315 6.08 -10.68 -2.06
N PRO A 316 5.14 -9.72 -2.19
CA PRO A 316 3.92 -9.91 -2.97
C PRO A 316 4.23 -10.27 -4.43
N ASP A 317 3.83 -11.46 -4.87
CA ASP A 317 4.08 -11.96 -6.24
C ASP A 317 2.94 -11.58 -7.19
N GLN A 318 2.87 -10.29 -7.51
CA GLN A 318 1.92 -9.75 -8.48
C GLN A 318 2.66 -9.38 -9.76
N GLU A 319 2.08 -9.63 -10.93
CA GLU A 319 2.63 -9.10 -12.18
C GLU A 319 1.94 -7.78 -12.50
N VAL A 320 2.70 -6.79 -12.98
CA VAL A 320 2.09 -5.58 -13.53
C VAL A 320 1.23 -6.00 -14.73
N PRO A 321 -0.10 -5.80 -14.67
CA PRO A 321 -1.00 -6.18 -15.75
C PRO A 321 -0.63 -5.42 -17.03
N SER A 322 -0.99 -5.99 -18.18
CA SER A 322 -0.95 -5.25 -19.45
C SER A 322 -2.01 -4.17 -19.47
N SER A 323 -1.76 -3.11 -20.23
CA SER A 323 -2.76 -2.08 -20.53
C SER A 323 -4.05 -2.66 -21.14
N LYS A 324 -5.14 -1.93 -20.96
CA LYS A 324 -6.39 -2.18 -21.69
C LYS A 324 -6.17 -1.94 -23.19
N SER A 325 -7.11 -2.39 -24.02
CA SER A 325 -7.00 -2.13 -25.47
C SER A 325 -7.14 -0.62 -25.79
N GLU A 326 -6.47 -0.14 -26.85
CA GLU A 326 -6.61 1.25 -27.34
C GLU A 326 -8.09 1.69 -27.50
N ASN A 327 -8.95 0.78 -27.99
CA ASN A 327 -10.38 1.04 -28.13
C ASN A 327 -11.07 1.29 -26.79
N TRP A 328 -10.69 0.53 -25.75
CA TRP A 328 -11.23 0.71 -24.40
C TRP A 328 -10.86 2.09 -23.86
N TYR A 329 -9.62 2.52 -24.01
CA TYR A 329 -9.18 3.86 -23.60
C TYR A 329 -9.96 4.96 -24.35
N ALA A 330 -10.12 4.83 -25.67
CA ALA A 330 -10.90 5.76 -26.46
C ALA A 330 -12.39 5.81 -26.05
N GLU A 331 -12.99 4.66 -25.76
CA GLU A 331 -14.38 4.56 -25.28
C GLU A 331 -14.56 5.12 -23.86
N ASN A 332 -13.52 5.09 -23.04
CA ASN A 332 -13.50 5.59 -21.66
C ASN A 332 -12.94 7.03 -21.52
N GLY A 333 -12.82 7.74 -22.66
CA GLY A 333 -12.54 9.18 -22.68
C GLY A 333 -11.06 9.55 -22.52
N TYR A 334 -10.14 8.59 -22.68
CA TYR A 334 -8.72 8.88 -22.74
C TYR A 334 -8.38 9.53 -24.09
N THR A 335 -7.53 10.54 -24.04
CA THR A 335 -7.09 11.33 -25.20
C THR A 335 -5.57 11.54 -25.15
N GLN A 336 -5.05 12.36 -26.07
CA GLN A 336 -3.67 12.85 -26.03
C GLN A 336 -3.62 14.34 -25.65
N GLU A 337 -4.74 14.91 -25.20
CA GLU A 337 -4.84 16.33 -24.87
C GLU A 337 -4.48 16.56 -23.40
N ILE A 338 -3.42 17.34 -23.18
CA ILE A 338 -3.01 17.78 -21.85
C ILE A 338 -3.94 18.89 -21.39
N GLN A 339 -4.54 18.72 -20.21
CA GLN A 339 -5.41 19.69 -19.57
C GLN A 339 -5.10 19.78 -18.07
N GLU A 340 -5.33 20.95 -17.48
CA GLU A 340 -5.00 21.23 -16.07
C GLU A 340 -5.76 20.35 -15.07
N ASP A 341 -6.95 19.88 -15.42
CA ASP A 341 -7.85 19.20 -14.48
C ASP A 341 -8.56 18.01 -15.15
N GLY A 342 -8.64 16.89 -14.43
CA GLY A 342 -9.39 15.70 -14.84
C GLY A 342 -8.88 15.06 -16.13
N MET A 343 -7.58 15.19 -16.45
CA MET A 343 -7.03 14.65 -17.70
C MET A 343 -6.98 13.12 -17.69
N LYS A 344 -7.41 12.52 -18.79
CA LYS A 344 -7.21 11.09 -19.06
C LYS A 344 -6.34 10.97 -20.30
N ILE A 345 -5.09 10.55 -20.12
CA ILE A 345 -4.11 10.45 -21.21
C ILE A 345 -3.78 8.99 -21.49
N TYR A 346 -3.80 8.62 -22.77
CA TYR A 346 -3.28 7.34 -23.26
C TYR A 346 -2.44 7.56 -24.53
N ASP A 347 -1.17 7.19 -24.50
CA ASP A 347 -0.27 7.22 -25.66
C ASP A 347 0.84 6.16 -25.54
N SER A 348 1.59 5.98 -26.61
CA SER A 348 2.80 5.15 -26.65
C SER A 348 3.88 5.61 -25.67
N ASP A 349 4.19 6.91 -25.65
CA ASP A 349 5.03 7.58 -24.66
C ASP A 349 4.32 8.87 -24.26
N VAL A 350 4.35 9.24 -22.98
CA VAL A 350 3.70 10.47 -22.51
C VAL A 350 4.73 11.44 -21.96
N VAL A 351 4.70 12.68 -22.46
CA VAL A 351 5.51 13.78 -21.93
C VAL A 351 4.60 14.93 -21.52
N ILE A 352 4.65 15.31 -20.25
CA ILE A 352 3.93 16.44 -19.67
C ILE A 352 4.95 17.46 -19.19
N GLU A 353 4.84 18.70 -19.67
CA GLU A 353 5.71 19.81 -19.31
C GLU A 353 4.90 20.95 -18.69
N ASP A 354 5.55 21.82 -17.91
CA ASP A 354 4.96 23.04 -17.37
C ASP A 354 4.59 24.11 -18.43
N ASN A 355 4.86 23.85 -19.72
CA ASN A 355 4.50 24.74 -20.82
C ASN A 355 3.49 24.08 -21.75
N VAL A 356 2.21 24.29 -21.46
CA VAL A 356 1.10 23.76 -22.25
C VAL A 356 0.63 24.83 -23.23
N ASN A 357 0.77 24.59 -24.53
CA ASN A 357 0.30 25.48 -25.61
C ASN A 357 0.82 26.94 -25.50
N GLY A 358 2.01 27.15 -24.95
CA GLY A 358 2.62 28.48 -24.79
C GLY A 358 2.18 29.22 -23.52
N SER A 359 1.43 28.56 -22.65
CA SER A 359 1.06 29.02 -21.31
C SER A 359 1.78 28.18 -20.26
N TYR A 360 2.27 28.85 -19.22
CA TYR A 360 2.86 28.19 -18.06
C TYR A 360 1.77 27.58 -17.18
N GLN A 361 1.91 26.31 -16.83
CA GLN A 361 1.05 25.53 -15.95
C GLN A 361 1.91 24.80 -14.93
N ASP A 362 1.70 25.09 -13.66
CA ASP A 362 2.44 24.48 -12.54
C ASP A 362 1.57 23.53 -11.72
N THR A 363 0.33 23.28 -12.14
CA THR A 363 -0.58 22.39 -11.41
C THR A 363 -1.39 21.53 -12.39
N PHE A 364 -1.44 20.24 -12.12
CA PHE A 364 -2.34 19.28 -12.78
C PHE A 364 -3.11 18.50 -11.71
N THR A 365 -4.43 18.47 -11.79
CA THR A 365 -5.29 17.78 -10.80
C THR A 365 -6.08 16.65 -11.43
N ASP A 366 -6.37 15.62 -10.63
CA ASP A 366 -7.23 14.48 -10.95
C ASP A 366 -6.85 13.80 -12.27
N SER A 367 -5.54 13.61 -12.45
CA SER A 367 -4.97 13.12 -13.71
C SER A 367 -4.86 11.60 -13.75
N VAL A 368 -5.28 10.97 -14.82
CA VAL A 368 -5.03 9.55 -15.08
C VAL A 368 -4.18 9.45 -16.34
N VAL A 369 -2.90 9.13 -16.17
CA VAL A 369 -1.93 9.08 -17.26
C VAL A 369 -1.47 7.65 -17.47
N VAL A 370 -1.68 7.17 -18.69
CA VAL A 370 -1.33 5.81 -19.11
C VAL A 370 -0.38 5.88 -20.29
N SER A 371 0.70 5.12 -20.23
CA SER A 371 1.65 4.99 -21.33
C SER A 371 2.02 3.53 -21.61
N GLU A 372 2.08 3.11 -22.86
CA GLU A 372 2.62 1.79 -23.21
C GLU A 372 4.13 1.68 -23.00
N GLY A 373 4.84 2.81 -23.02
CA GLY A 373 6.26 2.99 -22.76
C GLY A 373 6.44 3.90 -21.55
N ASP A 374 7.15 5.01 -21.74
CA ASP A 374 7.60 5.85 -20.63
C ASP A 374 6.67 7.06 -20.38
N ILE A 375 6.55 7.46 -19.12
CA ILE A 375 5.93 8.72 -18.72
C ILE A 375 7.01 9.67 -18.20
N THR A 376 7.13 10.85 -18.78
CA THR A 376 7.99 11.92 -18.28
C THR A 376 7.15 13.13 -17.91
N ILE A 377 7.20 13.55 -16.65
CA ILE A 377 6.56 14.77 -16.16
C ILE A 377 7.65 15.72 -15.70
N SER A 378 7.73 16.92 -16.29
CA SER A 378 8.80 17.87 -15.98
C SER A 378 8.30 19.30 -15.80
N GLY A 379 8.83 19.96 -14.76
CA GLY A 379 8.53 21.35 -14.44
C GLY A 379 8.89 21.64 -12.99
N GLY A 380 9.88 22.51 -12.75
CA GLY A 380 10.46 22.63 -11.40
C GLY A 380 9.50 23.07 -10.28
N ASN A 381 8.36 23.71 -10.60
CA ASN A 381 7.31 24.03 -9.61
C ASN A 381 6.03 23.21 -9.83
N LEU A 382 6.05 22.23 -10.74
CA LEU A 382 4.89 21.46 -11.15
C LEU A 382 4.42 20.57 -10.00
N SER A 383 3.16 20.74 -9.62
CA SER A 383 2.46 19.88 -8.67
C SER A 383 1.42 19.06 -9.41
N MET A 384 1.35 17.76 -9.15
CA MET A 384 0.42 16.88 -9.85
C MET A 384 -0.32 15.95 -8.90
N THR A 385 -1.61 15.74 -9.12
CA THR A 385 -2.38 14.70 -8.43
C THR A 385 -2.93 13.67 -9.41
N GLY A 386 -2.94 12.39 -9.03
CA GLY A 386 -3.61 11.35 -9.82
C GLY A 386 -2.95 9.97 -9.88
N VAL A 387 -3.19 9.27 -10.98
CA VAL A 387 -2.72 7.90 -11.23
C VAL A 387 -1.80 7.91 -12.44
N LEU A 388 -0.59 7.37 -12.27
CA LEU A 388 0.39 7.19 -13.34
C LEU A 388 0.62 5.69 -13.57
N TYR A 389 0.43 5.22 -14.80
CA TYR A 389 0.50 3.81 -15.14
C TYR A 389 1.32 3.56 -16.42
N ALA A 390 2.45 2.86 -16.27
CA ALA A 390 3.39 2.52 -17.34
C ALA A 390 3.73 1.00 -17.32
N PRO A 391 2.86 0.13 -17.86
CA PRO A 391 3.03 -1.33 -17.77
C PRO A 391 4.25 -1.90 -18.48
N ASN A 392 4.90 -1.17 -19.39
CA ASN A 392 6.12 -1.63 -20.05
C ASN A 392 7.25 -0.59 -20.07
N GLY A 393 7.20 0.40 -19.19
CA GLY A 393 8.21 1.45 -19.13
C GLY A 393 8.41 1.99 -17.73
N GLU A 394 9.13 3.10 -17.67
CA GLU A 394 9.43 3.83 -16.43
C GLU A 394 8.66 5.15 -16.35
N ILE A 395 8.56 5.68 -15.14
CA ILE A 395 7.98 6.99 -14.88
C ILE A 395 9.08 7.88 -14.32
N THR A 396 9.35 9.00 -14.98
CA THR A 396 10.26 10.05 -14.50
C THR A 396 9.45 11.27 -14.09
N PHE A 397 9.66 11.74 -12.86
CA PHE A 397 9.01 12.92 -12.31
C PHE A 397 10.05 13.96 -11.86
N GLU A 398 9.98 15.13 -12.50
CA GLU A 398 10.78 16.32 -12.20
C GLU A 398 9.86 17.49 -11.80
N GLY A 399 9.15 17.34 -10.68
CA GLY A 399 8.18 18.31 -10.17
C GLY A 399 8.41 18.71 -8.71
N ALA A 400 7.63 19.68 -8.23
CA ALA A 400 7.63 20.08 -6.82
C ALA A 400 6.91 19.07 -5.92
N SER A 401 5.79 18.50 -6.37
CA SER A 401 5.09 17.47 -5.61
C SER A 401 4.22 16.56 -6.47
N PHE A 402 4.09 15.30 -6.06
CA PHE A 402 3.10 14.37 -6.61
C PHE A 402 2.26 13.76 -5.50
N GLU A 403 0.95 13.73 -5.70
CA GLU A 403 0.00 13.09 -4.79
C GLU A 403 -0.79 12.02 -5.57
N GLY A 404 -0.69 10.75 -5.17
CA GLY A 404 -1.43 9.69 -5.84
C GLY A 404 -0.73 8.35 -5.90
N THR A 405 -0.99 7.61 -6.98
CA THR A 405 -0.52 6.23 -7.19
C THR A 405 0.31 6.12 -8.47
N VAL A 406 1.42 5.37 -8.39
CA VAL A 406 2.40 5.15 -9.46
C VAL A 406 2.63 3.65 -9.65
N ILE A 407 2.28 3.14 -10.83
CA ILE A 407 2.52 1.74 -11.22
C ILE A 407 3.34 1.75 -12.50
N ALA A 408 4.61 1.36 -12.41
CA ALA A 408 5.53 1.37 -13.54
C ALA A 408 6.42 0.14 -13.51
N LYS A 409 6.36 -0.68 -14.56
CA LYS A 409 7.12 -1.93 -14.58
C LYS A 409 8.61 -1.71 -14.40
N ASP A 410 9.18 -0.74 -15.13
CA ASP A 410 10.62 -0.54 -15.13
C ASP A 410 11.08 0.39 -14.00
N GLY A 411 10.17 1.15 -13.38
CA GLY A 411 10.41 1.85 -12.11
C GLY A 411 9.87 3.28 -12.07
N PHE A 412 10.09 3.92 -10.92
CA PHE A 412 9.74 5.31 -10.67
C PHE A 412 10.97 6.13 -10.27
N ASN A 413 11.28 7.16 -11.05
CA ASN A 413 12.46 8.00 -10.89
C ASN A 413 12.04 9.43 -10.54
N VAL A 414 12.38 9.90 -9.35
CA VAL A 414 12.19 11.30 -8.94
C VAL A 414 13.53 12.01 -8.97
N ASP A 415 13.80 12.76 -10.04
CA ASP A 415 15.10 13.38 -10.28
C ASP A 415 15.21 14.81 -9.71
N SER A 416 14.08 15.41 -9.35
CA SER A 416 14.03 16.76 -8.81
C SER A 416 14.35 16.80 -7.31
N GLY A 417 15.32 17.65 -6.98
CA GLY A 417 15.65 17.97 -5.60
C GLY A 417 14.51 18.68 -4.88
N GLY A 418 14.17 18.23 -3.67
CA GLY A 418 13.18 18.90 -2.83
C GLY A 418 11.72 18.50 -3.08
N THR A 419 11.49 17.49 -3.94
CA THR A 419 10.15 16.98 -4.27
C THR A 419 9.51 16.25 -3.10
N ASP A 420 8.22 16.48 -2.90
CA ASP A 420 7.41 15.71 -1.95
C ASP A 420 6.46 14.76 -2.68
N ILE A 421 6.45 13.50 -2.28
CA ILE A 421 5.55 12.47 -2.81
C ILE A 421 4.60 12.05 -1.70
N THR A 422 3.30 12.02 -1.99
CA THR A 422 2.26 11.62 -1.03
C THR A 422 1.39 10.54 -1.65
N PHE A 423 1.20 9.44 -0.95
CA PHE A 423 0.26 8.41 -1.37
C PHE A 423 -1.17 8.92 -1.27
N VAL A 424 -1.92 8.72 -2.36
CA VAL A 424 -3.38 8.70 -2.36
C VAL A 424 -3.84 7.53 -3.22
N GLY A 425 -4.80 6.76 -2.70
CA GLY A 425 -5.35 5.56 -3.33
C GLY A 425 -5.98 5.83 -4.69
N VAL A 426 -6.01 4.81 -5.56
CA VAL A 426 -6.55 4.90 -6.92
C VAL A 426 -8.04 5.27 -6.89
N GLU A 427 -8.77 4.78 -5.89
CA GLU A 427 -10.19 4.97 -5.68
C GLU A 427 -10.60 6.44 -5.46
N GLU A 428 -9.67 7.29 -5.03
CA GLU A 428 -9.89 8.73 -4.88
C GLU A 428 -9.95 9.44 -6.24
N TYR A 429 -9.31 8.89 -7.27
CA TYR A 429 -9.30 9.43 -8.63
C TYR A 429 -10.26 8.66 -9.57
N ILE A 430 -10.48 7.38 -9.30
CA ILE A 430 -11.30 6.49 -10.14
C ILE A 430 -12.27 5.71 -9.24
N ASN A 431 -13.53 6.14 -9.20
CA ASN A 431 -14.52 5.57 -8.27
C ASN A 431 -14.92 4.10 -8.54
N ASN A 432 -14.71 3.62 -9.77
CA ASN A 432 -15.11 2.27 -10.17
C ASN A 432 -13.87 1.49 -10.57
N ARG A 433 -13.63 0.35 -9.91
CA ARG A 433 -12.49 -0.53 -10.17
C ARG A 433 -12.44 -1.02 -11.62
N ASP A 434 -13.60 -1.24 -12.25
CA ASP A 434 -13.67 -1.62 -13.67
C ASP A 434 -13.12 -0.53 -14.62
N ASP A 435 -13.05 0.71 -14.14
CA ASP A 435 -12.52 1.87 -14.88
C ASP A 435 -11.03 2.09 -14.62
N TYR A 436 -10.37 1.24 -13.84
CA TYR A 436 -8.93 1.29 -13.65
C TYR A 436 -8.23 1.04 -14.98
N PRO A 437 -7.13 1.76 -15.26
CA PRO A 437 -6.49 1.69 -16.56
C PRO A 437 -5.73 0.37 -16.79
N PHE A 438 -5.80 -0.59 -15.88
CA PHE A 438 -5.03 -1.83 -15.86
C PHE A 438 -5.90 -3.07 -15.65
#